data_AF-A0A4Q0XZT5-F1
#
_entry.id   AF-A0A4Q0XZT5-F1
#
_cell.length_a   1.000
_cell.length_b   1.000
_cell.length_c   1.000
_cell.angle_alpha   90.00
_cell.angle_beta   90.00
_cell.angle_gamma   90.00
#
_symmetry.space_group_name_H-M   'P 1'
#
loop_
_entity.id
_entity.type
_entity.pdbx_description
1 polymer ?
#
loop_
_entity_poly.entity_id
_entity_poly.type
_entity_poly.pdbx_seq_one_letter_code
_entity_poly.pdbx_strand_id
1 'polypeptide(L)'
;MIVAVKTNSKKRALIKLLSIGAVIVMFTAYYFHMSDEYANQEKLESQEKLEQLKLEEEKQKSKKLERIIYREIETAVDLIGQRKVIDVKLISNRVLIVVDPDTNLDALKVRYGSAALIKKGLKDTKIAIDLKYVIESKYNAN
;
A
#
# COMPACT_ATOMS: atom_id res chain seq x y z
N MET A 1 -68.24 -6.94 -44.57
CA MET A 1 -67.95 -5.61 -45.15
C MET A 1 -66.46 -5.36 -45.05
N ILE A 2 -65.73 -5.47 -46.17
CA ILE A 2 -64.29 -5.18 -46.21
C ILE A 2 -64.14 -3.73 -46.68
N VAL A 3 -63.74 -2.85 -45.77
CA VAL A 3 -63.56 -1.43 -46.08
C VAL A 3 -62.14 -1.23 -46.60
N ALA A 4 -61.99 -1.19 -47.93
CA ALA A 4 -60.72 -0.86 -48.56
C ALA A 4 -60.54 0.67 -48.58
N VAL A 5 -59.73 1.19 -47.67
CA VAL A 5 -59.42 2.62 -47.59
C VAL A 5 -58.37 2.98 -48.65
N LYS A 6 -58.70 3.89 -49.58
CA LYS A 6 -57.76 4.42 -50.60
C LYS A 6 -56.71 5.29 -49.92
N THR A 7 -55.57 4.70 -49.58
CA THR A 7 -54.47 5.42 -48.92
C THR A 7 -53.63 6.21 -49.91
N ASN A 8 -53.26 7.45 -49.57
CA ASN A 8 -52.35 8.26 -50.38
C ASN A 8 -50.90 7.78 -50.13
N SER A 9 -50.34 7.03 -51.10
CA SER A 9 -49.06 6.33 -50.99
C SER A 9 -47.89 7.26 -50.62
N LYS A 10 -47.90 8.51 -51.10
CA LYS A 10 -46.86 9.52 -50.80
C LYS A 10 -46.83 9.92 -49.33
N LYS A 11 -47.98 10.14 -48.70
CA LYS A 11 -48.07 10.47 -47.26
C LYS A 11 -47.62 9.29 -46.38
N ARG A 12 -47.97 8.06 -46.76
CA ARG A 12 -47.58 6.84 -46.04
C ARG A 12 -46.07 6.57 -46.10
N ALA A 13 -45.43 6.84 -47.25
CA ALA A 13 -43.99 6.75 -47.40
C ALA A 13 -43.24 7.80 -46.55
N LEU A 14 -43.77 9.02 -46.49
CA LEU A 14 -43.21 10.10 -45.67
C LEU A 14 -43.23 9.74 -44.17
N ILE A 15 -44.35 9.20 -43.68
CA ILE A 15 -44.50 8.76 -42.28
C ILE A 15 -43.50 7.63 -41.96
N LYS A 16 -43.31 6.68 -42.88
CA LYS A 16 -42.31 5.60 -42.70
C LYS A 16 -40.88 6.14 -42.62
N LEU A 17 -40.52 7.10 -43.47
CA LEU A 17 -39.20 7.75 -43.43
C LEU A 17 -38.98 8.52 -42.11
N LEU A 18 -39.99 9.26 -41.65
CA LEU A 18 -39.94 9.95 -40.35
C LEU A 18 -39.79 8.97 -39.18
N SER A 19 -40.51 7.85 -39.19
CA SER A 19 -40.37 6.84 -38.14
C SER A 19 -38.97 6.21 -38.11
N ILE A 20 -38.37 5.94 -39.28
CA ILE A 20 -37.01 5.41 -39.35
C ILE A 20 -35.99 6.45 -38.88
N GLY A 21 -36.16 7.71 -39.28
CA GLY A 21 -35.32 8.82 -38.81
C GLY A 21 -35.38 9.00 -37.30
N ALA A 22 -36.57 8.91 -36.70
CA ALA A 22 -36.74 8.99 -35.24
C ALA A 22 -36.01 7.86 -34.51
N VAL A 23 -36.09 6.63 -35.02
CA VAL A 23 -35.37 5.48 -34.44
C VAL A 23 -33.87 5.68 -34.51
N ILE A 24 -33.34 6.11 -35.67
CA ILE A 24 -31.91 6.38 -35.82
C ILE A 24 -31.46 7.44 -34.84
N VAL A 25 -32.15 8.59 -34.76
CA VAL A 25 -31.81 9.67 -33.81
C VAL A 25 -31.81 9.18 -32.37
N MET A 26 -32.77 8.33 -32.00
CA MET A 26 -32.84 7.79 -30.63
C MET A 26 -31.65 6.88 -30.32
N PHE A 27 -31.24 6.02 -31.24
CA PHE A 27 -30.04 5.18 -31.07
C PHE A 27 -28.76 6.02 -31.05
N THR A 28 -28.63 7.02 -31.91
CA THR A 28 -27.45 7.89 -31.94
C THR A 28 -27.33 8.69 -30.65
N ALA A 29 -28.42 9.27 -30.16
CA ALA A 29 -28.44 10.01 -28.90
C ALA A 29 -28.12 9.11 -27.69
N TYR A 30 -28.68 7.90 -27.67
CA TYR A 30 -28.37 6.90 -26.64
C TYR A 30 -26.90 6.49 -26.65
N TYR A 31 -26.32 6.24 -27.83
CA TYR A 31 -24.92 5.88 -27.99
C TYR A 31 -23.99 6.98 -27.49
N PHE A 32 -24.23 8.25 -27.85
CA PHE A 32 -23.41 9.37 -27.39
C PHE A 32 -23.48 9.57 -25.87
N HIS A 33 -24.68 9.52 -25.27
CA HIS A 33 -24.83 9.62 -23.82
C HIS A 33 -24.08 8.51 -23.08
N MET A 34 -24.22 7.28 -23.57
CA MET A 34 -23.64 6.10 -22.92
C MET A 34 -22.11 6.02 -23.11
N SER A 35 -21.58 6.50 -24.24
CA SER A 35 -20.15 6.51 -24.52
C SER A 35 -19.36 7.37 -23.52
N ASP A 36 -19.89 8.55 -23.17
CA ASP A 36 -19.23 9.43 -22.21
C ASP A 36 -19.28 8.86 -20.79
N GLU A 37 -20.39 8.20 -20.42
CA GLU A 37 -20.56 7.58 -19.11
C GLU A 37 -19.59 6.40 -18.92
N TYR A 38 -19.46 5.52 -19.92
CA TYR A 38 -18.48 4.42 -19.89
C TYR A 38 -17.04 4.91 -19.88
N ALA A 39 -16.70 5.93 -20.67
CA ALA A 39 -15.33 6.48 -20.70
C ALA A 39 -14.93 7.12 -19.36
N ASN A 40 -15.88 7.72 -18.64
CA ASN A 40 -15.64 8.26 -17.30
C ASN A 40 -15.55 7.16 -16.24
N GLN A 41 -16.40 6.13 -16.34
CA GLN A 41 -16.40 5.00 -15.41
C GLN A 41 -15.11 4.18 -15.52
N GLU A 42 -14.60 3.93 -16.72
CA GLU A 42 -13.34 3.22 -16.94
C GLU A 42 -12.13 4.03 -16.41
N LYS A 43 -12.16 5.36 -16.51
CA LYS A 43 -11.16 6.25 -15.91
C LYS A 43 -11.20 6.21 -14.39
N LEU A 44 -12.39 6.20 -13.79
CA LEU A 44 -12.54 6.08 -12.34
C LEU A 44 -12.04 4.72 -11.84
N GLU A 45 -12.47 3.62 -12.47
CA GLU A 45 -12.04 2.27 -12.09
C GLU A 45 -10.52 2.07 -12.25
N SER A 46 -9.91 2.64 -13.29
CA SER A 46 -8.46 2.58 -13.49
C SER A 46 -7.71 3.42 -12.45
N GLN A 47 -8.23 4.59 -12.07
CA GLN A 47 -7.67 5.39 -10.98
C GLN A 47 -7.78 4.67 -9.63
N GLU A 48 -8.94 4.10 -9.30
CA GLU A 48 -9.14 3.33 -8.07
C GLU A 48 -8.22 2.11 -8.02
N LYS A 49 -8.05 1.37 -9.13
CA LYS A 49 -7.08 0.27 -9.22
C LYS A 49 -5.65 0.75 -9.00
N LEU A 50 -5.25 1.88 -9.58
CA LEU A 50 -3.93 2.46 -9.38
C LEU A 50 -3.70 2.89 -7.92
N GLU A 51 -4.71 3.47 -7.27
CA GLU A 51 -4.64 3.82 -5.85
C GLU A 51 -4.54 2.59 -4.95
N GLN A 52 -5.32 1.54 -5.23
CA GLN A 52 -5.25 0.27 -4.52
C GLN A 52 -3.88 -0.39 -4.68
N LEU A 53 -3.30 -0.39 -5.89
CA LEU A 53 -1.95 -0.89 -6.14
C LEU A 53 -0.89 -0.10 -5.36
N LYS A 54 -0.99 1.23 -5.32
CA LYS A 54 -0.08 2.07 -4.51
C LYS A 54 -0.19 1.76 -3.02
N LEU A 55 -1.42 1.64 -2.51
CA LEU A 55 -1.68 1.27 -1.11
C LEU A 55 -1.12 -0.12 -0.79
N GLU A 56 -1.25 -1.09 -1.69
CA GLU A 56 -0.66 -2.42 -1.53
C GLU A 56 0.87 -2.38 -1.55
N GLU A 57 1.48 -1.63 -2.47
CA GLU A 57 2.93 -1.44 -2.51
C GLU A 57 3.45 -0.79 -1.22
N GLU A 58 2.78 0.23 -0.71
CA GLU A 58 3.13 0.88 0.55
C GLU A 58 3.02 -0.09 1.73
N LYS A 59 1.94 -0.88 1.79
CA LYS A 59 1.78 -1.94 2.80
C LYS A 59 2.86 -3.02 2.70
N GLN A 60 3.27 -3.38 1.49
CA GLN A 60 4.35 -4.36 1.28
C GLN A 60 5.70 -3.80 1.72
N LYS A 61 5.98 -2.52 1.43
CA LYS A 61 7.20 -1.82 1.88
C LYS A 61 7.24 -1.72 3.40
N SER A 62 6.14 -1.35 4.05
CA SER A 62 6.07 -1.24 5.51
C SER A 62 6.27 -2.60 6.20
N LYS A 63 5.62 -3.66 5.71
CA LYS A 63 5.82 -5.04 6.22
C LYS A 63 7.26 -5.53 6.06
N LYS A 64 7.91 -5.22 4.94
CA LYS A 64 9.33 -5.55 4.73
C LYS A 64 10.22 -4.84 5.73
N LEU A 65 9.99 -3.54 5.95
CA LEU A 65 10.74 -2.74 6.92
C LEU A 65 10.55 -3.27 8.34
N GLU A 66 9.31 -3.56 8.73
CA GLU A 66 8.98 -4.14 10.03
C GLU A 66 9.72 -5.47 10.26
N ARG A 67 9.72 -6.37 9.26
CA ARG A 67 10.45 -7.64 9.35
C ARG A 67 11.97 -7.43 9.53
N ILE A 68 12.55 -6.44 8.84
CA ILE A 68 13.98 -6.12 8.98
C ILE A 68 14.25 -5.63 10.41
N ILE A 69 13.41 -4.75 10.95
CA ILE A 69 13.53 -4.23 12.33
C ILE A 69 13.46 -5.39 13.34
N TYR A 70 12.47 -6.26 13.23
CA TYR A 70 12.34 -7.40 14.14
C TYR A 70 13.55 -8.31 14.12
N ARG A 71 14.01 -8.68 12.92
CA ARG A 71 15.19 -9.54 12.77
C ARG A 71 16.45 -8.89 13.33
N GLU A 72 16.56 -7.57 13.21
CA GLU A 72 17.69 -6.83 13.75
C GLU A 72 17.68 -6.81 15.28
N ILE A 73 16.51 -6.62 15.89
CA ILE A 73 16.31 -6.70 17.35
C ILE A 73 16.59 -8.11 17.86
N GLU A 74 16.08 -9.14 17.17
CA GLU A 74 16.33 -10.55 17.49
C GLU A 74 17.83 -10.83 17.49
N THR A 75 18.54 -10.41 16.45
CA THR A 75 20.00 -10.58 16.38
C THR A 75 20.70 -9.81 17.51
N ALA A 76 20.25 -8.60 17.86
CA ALA A 76 20.82 -7.83 18.98
C ALA A 76 20.63 -8.56 20.33
N VAL A 77 19.45 -9.12 20.55
CA VAL A 77 19.11 -9.88 21.76
C VAL A 77 19.91 -11.18 21.81
N ASP A 78 20.08 -11.89 20.70
CA ASP A 78 20.87 -13.11 20.63
C ASP A 78 22.36 -12.88 20.92
N LEU A 79 22.92 -11.74 20.48
CA LEU A 79 24.32 -11.36 20.77
C LEU A 79 24.57 -11.09 22.25
N ILE A 80 23.54 -10.66 22.99
CA ILE A 80 23.59 -10.38 24.43
C ILE A 80 23.30 -11.67 25.22
N GLY A 81 22.41 -12.50 24.70
CA GLY A 81 21.89 -13.70 25.33
C GLY A 81 20.52 -13.45 25.96
N GLN A 82 19.50 -14.16 25.46
CA GLN A 82 18.10 -13.99 25.83
C GLN A 82 17.82 -14.04 27.34
N ARG A 83 18.58 -14.85 28.10
CA ARG A 83 18.39 -15.02 29.55
C ARG A 83 18.73 -13.79 30.39
N LYS A 84 19.58 -12.90 29.86
CA LYS A 84 20.08 -11.72 30.58
C LYS A 84 19.33 -10.44 30.22
N VAL A 85 18.37 -10.54 29.30
CA VAL A 85 17.55 -9.42 28.84
C VAL A 85 16.30 -9.32 29.72
N ILE A 86 16.12 -8.15 30.34
CA ILE A 86 14.99 -7.85 31.21
C ILE A 86 13.84 -7.26 30.40
N ASP A 87 14.15 -6.30 29.52
CA ASP A 87 13.15 -5.56 28.74
C ASP A 87 13.74 -5.06 27.42
N VAL A 88 12.90 -5.03 26.39
CA VAL A 88 13.23 -4.50 25.05
C VAL A 88 12.11 -3.57 24.62
N LYS A 89 12.44 -2.30 24.40
CA LYS A 89 11.49 -1.27 23.98
C LYS A 89 11.98 -0.57 22.73
N LEU A 90 11.11 -0.48 21.74
CA LEU A 90 11.33 0.37 20.57
C LEU A 90 10.75 1.76 20.86
N ILE A 91 11.62 2.78 20.92
CA ILE A 91 11.22 4.18 21.09
C ILE A 91 11.68 4.97 19.86
N SER A 92 10.71 5.37 19.04
CA SER A 92 10.95 6.06 17.77
C SER A 92 11.90 5.26 16.86
N ASN A 93 13.16 5.69 16.75
CA ASN A 93 14.16 5.06 15.90
C ASN A 93 15.28 4.36 16.69
N ARG A 94 15.05 4.14 17.98
CA ARG A 94 16.04 3.54 18.88
C ARG A 94 15.45 2.35 19.59
N VAL A 95 16.25 1.30 19.71
CA VAL A 95 15.91 0.14 20.54
C VAL A 95 16.62 0.31 21.86
N LEU A 96 15.83 0.32 22.94
CA LEU A 96 16.30 0.29 24.31
C LEU A 96 16.24 -1.14 24.82
N ILE A 97 17.40 -1.68 25.19
CA ILE A 97 17.54 -3.00 25.78
C ILE A 97 18.04 -2.81 27.21
N VAL A 98 17.33 -3.38 28.18
CA VAL A 98 17.72 -3.40 29.59
C VAL A 98 18.20 -4.81 29.91
N VAL A 99 19.44 -4.91 30.40
CA VAL A 99 20.08 -6.19 30.71
C VAL A 99 20.67 -6.20 32.10
N ASP A 100 20.95 -7.39 32.60
CA ASP A 100 21.68 -7.60 33.84
C ASP A 100 23.08 -6.95 33.80
N PRO A 101 23.61 -6.47 34.93
CA PRO A 101 24.88 -5.74 35.00
C PRO A 101 26.09 -6.60 34.59
N ASP A 102 26.01 -7.92 34.79
CA ASP A 102 27.09 -8.89 34.49
C ASP A 102 26.99 -9.49 33.07
N THR A 103 26.38 -8.74 32.15
CA THR A 103 26.18 -9.18 30.77
C THR A 103 27.41 -8.88 29.92
N ASN A 104 27.81 -9.84 29.08
CA ASN A 104 28.87 -9.63 28.10
C ASN A 104 28.30 -8.83 26.93
N LEU A 105 28.88 -7.65 26.67
CA LEU A 105 28.45 -6.73 25.62
C LEU A 105 29.45 -6.61 24.47
N ASP A 106 30.49 -7.42 24.45
CA ASP A 106 31.57 -7.27 23.47
C ASP A 106 31.11 -7.62 22.05
N ALA A 107 30.28 -8.66 21.91
CA ALA A 107 29.65 -9.00 20.63
C ALA A 107 28.76 -7.84 20.11
N LEU A 108 28.05 -7.16 21.01
CA LEU A 108 27.23 -6.01 20.66
C LEU A 108 28.09 -4.81 20.22
N LYS A 109 29.18 -4.53 20.94
CA LYS A 109 30.12 -3.45 20.59
C LYS A 109 30.79 -3.68 19.24
N VAL A 110 31.17 -4.91 18.91
CA VAL A 110 31.80 -5.21 17.62
C VAL A 110 30.83 -4.94 16.46
N ARG A 111 29.57 -5.31 16.62
CA ARG A 111 28.58 -5.19 15.55
C ARG A 111 28.05 -3.77 15.37
N TYR A 112 27.67 -3.12 16.47
CA TYR A 112 27.03 -1.81 16.42
C TYR A 112 28.01 -0.66 16.63
N GLY A 113 29.19 -0.91 17.20
CA GLY A 113 30.24 0.10 17.37
C GLY A 113 29.71 1.37 18.03
N SER A 114 29.87 2.49 17.34
CA SER A 114 29.40 3.83 17.75
C SER A 114 27.89 4.02 17.66
N ALA A 115 27.14 3.12 17.01
CA ALA A 115 25.69 3.18 16.90
C ALA A 115 24.97 2.67 18.17
N ALA A 116 25.71 2.09 19.12
CA ALA A 116 25.18 1.65 20.41
C ALA A 116 25.72 2.51 21.57
N LEU A 117 24.81 3.05 22.38
CA LEU A 117 25.12 3.73 23.64
C LEU A 117 24.88 2.78 24.80
N ILE A 118 25.91 2.54 25.59
CA ILE A 118 25.87 1.62 26.73
C ILE A 118 26.08 2.42 28.02
N LYS A 119 25.08 2.39 28.90
CA LYS A 119 25.16 2.97 30.24
C LYS A 119 25.13 1.85 31.28
N LYS A 120 26.27 1.59 31.92
CA LYS A 120 26.37 0.63 33.02
C LYS A 120 25.87 1.26 34.32
N GLY A 121 24.94 0.60 34.98
CA GLY A 121 24.49 0.91 36.34
C GLY A 121 24.84 -0.22 37.30
N LEU A 122 24.53 0.00 38.59
CA LEU A 122 24.75 -1.01 39.64
C LEU A 122 23.72 -2.15 39.61
N LYS A 123 22.50 -1.87 39.12
CA LYS A 123 21.39 -2.83 39.06
C LYS A 123 21.11 -3.33 37.65
N ASP A 124 21.30 -2.47 36.65
CA ASP A 124 20.98 -2.73 35.27
C ASP A 124 22.00 -2.07 34.33
N THR A 125 22.19 -2.63 33.15
CA THR A 125 22.86 -1.96 32.05
C THR A 125 21.84 -1.60 30.98
N LYS A 126 21.81 -0.33 30.60
CA LYS A 126 20.89 0.20 29.59
C LYS A 126 21.64 0.40 28.29
N ILE A 127 21.09 -0.14 27.22
CA ILE A 127 21.68 -0.14 25.90
C ILE A 127 20.69 0.55 24.97
N ALA A 128 21.14 1.57 24.25
CA ALA A 128 20.36 2.21 23.21
C ALA A 128 21.04 1.99 21.86
N ILE A 129 20.36 1.33 20.93
CA ILE A 129 20.87 1.09 19.57
C ILE A 129 20.10 1.99 18.62
N ASP A 130 20.82 2.80 17.83
CA ASP A 130 20.21 3.58 16.75
C ASP A 130 19.94 2.67 15.54
N LEU A 131 18.66 2.44 15.24
CA LEU A 131 18.26 1.58 14.14
C LEU A 131 18.39 2.26 12.78
N LYS A 132 18.46 3.61 12.73
CA LYS A 132 18.48 4.35 11.46
C LYS A 132 19.61 3.89 10.56
N TYR A 133 20.82 3.93 11.10
CA TYR A 133 22.04 3.62 10.38
C TYR A 133 22.12 2.14 9.99
N VAL A 134 21.63 1.26 10.87
CA VAL A 134 21.64 -0.19 10.64
C VAL A 134 20.68 -0.58 9.52
N ILE A 135 19.48 0.01 9.51
CA ILE A 135 18.45 -0.27 8.51
C ILE A 135 18.80 0.37 7.16
N GLU A 136 19.28 1.62 7.14
CA GLU A 136 19.68 2.31 5.90
C GLU A 136 20.80 1.54 5.18
N SER A 137 21.77 0.99 5.90
CA SER A 137 22.83 0.16 5.29
C SER A 137 22.29 -1.11 4.61
N LYS A 138 21.28 -1.76 5.21
CA LYS A 138 20.70 -3.01 4.69
C LYS A 138 19.66 -2.77 3.59
N TYR A 139 19.02 -1.60 3.61
CA TYR A 139 18.06 -1.21 2.59
C TYR A 139 18.78 -0.75 1.30
N ASN A 140 19.92 -0.05 1.41
CA ASN A 140 20.69 0.42 0.24
C ASN A 140 21.67 -0.63 -0.34
N ALA A 141 21.92 -1.74 0.37
CA ALA A 141 22.79 -2.82 -0.10
C ALA A 141 22.06 -3.86 -0.99
N ASN A 142 20.74 -3.70 -1.19
CA ASN A 142 19.91 -4.45 -2.14
C ASN A 142 19.36 -3.48 -3.20
#